data_AF-A0A1H8D7P1-F1
#
_entry.id   AF-A0A1H8D7P1-F1
#
_cell.length_a   1.000
_cell.length_b   1.000
_cell.length_c   1.000
_cell.angle_alpha   90.00
_cell.angle_beta   90.00
_cell.angle_gamma   90.00
#
_symmetry.space_group_name_H-M   'P 1'
#
loop_
_entity.id
_entity.type
_entity.pdbx_description
1 polymer ?
#
loop_
_entity_poly.entity_id
_entity_poly.type
_entity_poly.pdbx_seq_one_letter_code
_entity_poly.pdbx_strand_id
1 'polypeptide(L)'
;MDTVLTYLFSLIAIMVAVLVTIHFKYELERMFRETKEVVAFHICNVMIVLMTAYIVHAVTTIYIFGKEFNYLLPIFILLLMILPTYIIGHNLYKKYRFMNRKYSVLENGKVLLINEKYLRRR
;
A
#
# COMPACT_ATOMS: atom_id res chain seq x y z
N MET A 1 23.50 10.59 12.73
CA MET A 1 23.24 9.13 12.63
C MET A 1 21.80 8.82 13.03
N ASP A 2 21.35 9.35 14.17
CA ASP A 2 20.00 9.07 14.71
C ASP A 2 18.85 9.50 13.78
N THR A 3 18.96 10.66 13.11
CA THR A 3 17.93 11.11 12.16
C THR A 3 17.77 10.14 10.98
N VAL A 4 18.89 9.65 10.44
CA VAL A 4 18.90 8.66 9.35
C VAL A 4 18.24 7.36 9.80
N LEU A 5 18.54 6.90 11.02
CA LEU A 5 17.91 5.71 11.59
C LEU A 5 16.40 5.89 11.80
N THR A 6 15.96 7.03 12.33
CA THR A 6 14.52 7.32 12.48
C THR A 6 13.79 7.27 11.15
N TYR A 7 14.35 7.87 10.10
CA TYR A 7 13.75 7.82 8.76
C TYR A 7 13.82 6.42 8.15
N LEU A 8 14.85 5.62 8.44
CA LEU A 8 14.92 4.22 8.02
C LEU A 8 13.79 3.38 8.64
N PHE A 9 13.57 3.48 9.95
CA PHE A 9 12.43 2.81 10.61
C PHE A 9 11.09 3.27 10.04
N SER A 10 10.96 4.58 9.78
CA SER A 10 9.76 5.13 9.17
C SER A 10 9.54 4.59 7.76
N LEU A 11 10.60 4.44 6.96
CA LEU A 11 10.54 3.86 5.61
C LEU A 11 10.09 2.41 5.63
N ILE A 12 10.60 1.59 6.57
CA ILE A 12 10.16 0.20 6.75
C ILE A 12 8.66 0.16 7.08
N ALA A 13 8.22 1.01 8.01
CA ALA A 13 6.80 1.12 8.35
C ALA A 13 5.94 1.55 7.15
N ILE A 14 6.40 2.51 6.34
CA ILE A 14 5.74 2.93 5.10
C ILE A 14 5.61 1.75 4.14
N MET A 15 6.68 1.00 3.89
CA MET A 15 6.64 -0.14 2.97
C MET A 15 5.60 -1.18 3.41
N VAL A 16 5.59 -1.56 4.69
CA VAL A 16 4.62 -2.52 5.23
C VAL A 16 3.19 -1.97 5.14
N ALA A 17 2.96 -0.72 5.56
CA ALA A 17 1.64 -0.10 5.53
C ALA A 17 1.10 0.05 4.09
N VAL A 18 1.95 0.39 3.12
CA VAL A 18 1.58 0.48 1.70
C VAL A 18 1.13 -0.89 1.18
N LEU A 19 1.87 -1.97 1.48
CA LEU A 19 1.47 -3.32 1.06
C LEU A 19 0.12 -3.74 1.65
N VAL A 20 -0.07 -3.51 2.95
CA VAL A 20 -1.32 -3.83 3.66
C VAL A 20 -2.49 -3.03 3.11
N THR A 21 -2.36 -1.72 2.99
CA THR A 21 -3.45 -0.84 2.53
C THR A 21 -3.83 -1.08 1.07
N ILE A 22 -2.86 -1.38 0.20
CA ILE A 22 -3.16 -1.76 -1.20
C ILE A 22 -3.94 -3.08 -1.24
N HIS A 23 -3.54 -4.07 -0.42
CA HIS A 23 -4.25 -5.34 -0.35
C HIS A 23 -5.70 -5.15 0.13
N PHE A 24 -5.91 -4.39 1.20
CA PHE A 24 -7.26 -4.08 1.71
C PHE A 24 -8.10 -3.29 0.72
N LYS A 25 -7.55 -2.26 0.07
CA LYS A 25 -8.25 -1.51 -0.99
C LYS A 25 -8.80 -2.46 -2.05
N TYR A 26 -7.98 -3.40 -2.48
CA TYR A 26 -8.36 -4.34 -3.51
C TYR A 26 -9.43 -5.36 -3.04
N GLU A 27 -9.33 -5.88 -1.81
CA GLU A 27 -10.39 -6.73 -1.25
C GLU A 27 -11.71 -5.96 -1.06
N LEU A 28 -11.66 -4.68 -0.68
CA LEU A 28 -12.84 -3.82 -0.60
C LEU A 28 -13.47 -3.60 -1.99
N GLU A 29 -12.68 -3.21 -3.00
CA GLU A 29 -13.17 -3.06 -4.39
C GLU A 29 -13.82 -4.37 -4.88
N ARG A 30 -13.25 -5.52 -4.51
CA ARG A 30 -13.83 -6.83 -4.82
C ARG A 30 -15.16 -7.07 -4.10
N MET A 31 -15.28 -6.71 -2.82
CA MET A 31 -16.50 -6.88 -2.03
C MET A 31 -17.62 -5.97 -2.55
N PHE A 32 -17.31 -4.72 -2.89
CA PHE A 32 -18.27 -3.76 -3.43
C PHE A 32 -18.55 -3.94 -4.93
N ARG A 33 -17.90 -4.92 -5.60
CA ARG A 33 -17.98 -5.16 -7.05
C ARG A 33 -17.67 -3.92 -7.89
N GLU A 34 -16.90 -2.99 -7.34
CA GLU A 34 -16.50 -1.79 -8.05
C GLU A 34 -15.43 -2.16 -9.08
N THR A 35 -15.73 -1.86 -10.35
CA THR A 35 -14.84 -2.13 -11.48
C THR A 35 -13.92 -0.96 -11.80
N LYS A 36 -14.16 0.21 -11.20
CA LYS A 36 -13.37 1.43 -11.38
C LYS A 36 -12.51 1.72 -10.16
N GLU A 37 -11.31 2.22 -10.41
CA GLU A 37 -10.42 2.73 -9.38
C GLU A 37 -11.07 3.93 -8.69
N VAL A 38 -11.46 3.78 -7.43
CA VAL A 38 -12.05 4.86 -6.65
C VAL A 38 -10.95 5.71 -6.02
N VAL A 39 -10.91 6.97 -6.43
CA VAL A 39 -9.92 7.96 -5.95
C VAL A 39 -9.98 8.11 -4.42
N ALA A 40 -11.17 8.02 -3.82
CA ALA A 40 -11.35 8.09 -2.37
C ALA A 40 -10.55 7.01 -1.61
N PHE A 41 -10.44 5.79 -2.15
CA PHE A 41 -9.63 4.74 -1.53
C PHE A 41 -8.13 5.03 -1.63
N HIS A 42 -7.67 5.68 -2.70
CA HIS A 42 -6.28 6.11 -2.81
C HIS A 42 -5.92 7.17 -1.76
N ILE A 43 -6.78 8.18 -1.60
CA ILE A 43 -6.62 9.23 -0.60
C ILE A 43 -6.61 8.63 0.81
N CYS A 44 -7.57 7.74 1.11
CA CYS A 44 -7.66 7.07 2.40
C CYS A 44 -6.39 6.25 2.71
N ASN A 45 -5.91 5.47 1.73
CA ASN A 45 -4.68 4.69 1.90
C ASN A 45 -3.48 5.58 2.21
N VAL A 46 -3.28 6.67 1.45
CA VAL A 46 -2.18 7.60 1.68
C VAL A 46 -2.26 8.23 3.08
N MET A 47 -3.47 8.61 3.53
CA MET A 47 -3.69 9.14 4.87
C MET A 47 -3.36 8.12 5.96
N ILE A 48 -3.80 6.87 5.83
CA ILE A 48 -3.51 5.79 6.80
C ILE A 48 -2.01 5.52 6.87
N VAL A 49 -1.34 5.47 5.72
CA VAL A 49 0.12 5.28 5.66
C VAL A 49 0.83 6.45 6.31
N LEU A 50 0.39 7.69 6.06
CA LEU A 50 0.95 8.89 6.67
C LEU A 50 0.81 8.88 8.20
N MET A 51 -0.38 8.57 8.72
CA MET A 51 -0.60 8.47 10.17
C MET A 51 0.29 7.40 10.79
N THR A 52 0.37 6.23 10.17
CA THR A 52 1.20 5.11 10.66
C THR A 52 2.69 5.48 10.68
N ALA A 53 3.18 6.06 9.57
CA ALA A 53 4.57 6.46 9.44
C ALA A 53 4.94 7.59 10.40
N TYR A 54 4.03 8.54 10.61
CA TYR A 54 4.21 9.64 11.55
C TYR A 54 4.30 9.15 13.00
N ILE A 55 3.45 8.20 13.40
CA ILE A 55 3.51 7.58 14.73
C ILE A 55 4.86 6.88 14.93
N VAL A 56 5.31 6.07 13.96
CA VAL A 56 6.61 5.39 14.06
C VAL A 56 7.75 6.39 14.15
N HIS A 57 7.70 7.46 13.35
CA HIS A 57 8.71 8.52 13.38
C HIS A 57 8.75 9.24 14.73
N ALA A 58 7.58 9.59 15.28
CA ALA A 58 7.44 10.23 16.58
C ALA A 58 7.92 9.33 17.72
N VAL A 59 7.49 8.07 17.74
CA VAL A 59 7.89 7.10 18.77
C VAL A 59 9.40 6.90 18.77
N THR A 60 9.98 6.75 17.58
CA THR A 60 11.42 6.54 17.43
C THR A 60 12.20 7.78 17.85
N THR A 61 11.75 8.98 17.50
CA THR A 61 12.44 10.22 17.85
C THR A 61 12.38 10.51 19.36
N ILE A 62 11.20 10.37 19.97
CA ILE A 62 10.97 10.73 21.38
C ILE A 62 11.47 9.64 22.31
N TYR A 63 11.08 8.38 22.10
CA TYR A 63 11.32 7.31 23.06
C TYR A 63 12.61 6.53 22.83
N ILE A 64 13.05 6.37 21.58
CA ILE A 64 14.28 5.62 21.27
C ILE A 64 15.49 6.55 21.35
N PHE A 65 15.40 7.75 20.76
CA PHE A 65 16.52 8.68 20.70
C PHE A 65 16.46 9.84 21.71
N GLY A 66 15.35 10.01 22.43
CA GLY A 66 15.23 11.02 23.49
C GLY A 66 15.32 12.47 22.99
N LYS A 67 14.92 12.75 21.74
CA LYS A 67 15.06 14.07 21.11
C LYS A 67 13.76 14.84 21.09
N GLU A 68 13.88 16.16 21.02
CA GLU A 68 12.76 17.05 20.73
C GLU A 68 12.14 16.71 19.37
N PHE A 69 10.80 16.70 19.33
CA PHE A 69 10.05 16.31 18.16
C PHE A 69 9.45 17.53 17.47
N ASN A 70 9.88 17.79 16.24
CA ASN A 70 9.24 18.79 15.39
C ASN A 70 7.98 18.20 14.76
N TYR A 71 6.82 18.82 14.99
CA TYR A 71 5.55 18.27 14.53
C TYR A 71 5.30 18.43 13.02
N LEU A 72 5.83 19.48 12.39
CA LEU A 72 5.45 19.86 11.01
C LEU A 72 6.42 19.31 9.97
N LEU A 73 7.72 19.43 10.20
CA LEU A 73 8.74 19.06 9.22
C LEU A 73 8.71 17.57 8.82
N PRO A 74 8.52 16.61 9.75
CA PRO A 74 8.40 15.20 9.38
C PRO A 74 7.21 14.89 8.50
N ILE A 75 6.09 15.63 8.60
CA ILE A 75 4.90 15.38 7.78
C ILE A 75 5.24 15.54 6.30
N PHE A 76 5.91 16.63 5.94
CA PHE A 76 6.31 16.90 4.55
C PHE A 76 7.29 15.85 4.02
N ILE A 77 8.29 15.48 4.83
CA ILE A 77 9.31 14.50 4.42
C ILE A 77 8.69 13.10 4.28
N LEU A 78 7.83 12.70 5.21
CA LEU A 78 7.12 11.43 5.13
C LEU A 78 6.20 11.40 3.91
N LEU A 79 5.49 12.49 3.60
CA LEU A 79 4.65 12.56 2.40
C LEU A 79 5.47 12.37 1.11
N LEU A 80 6.65 13.00 1.03
CA LEU A 80 7.58 12.85 -0.11
C LEU A 80 8.11 11.42 -0.25
N MET A 81 8.23 10.67 0.84
CA MET A 81 8.59 9.25 0.78
C MET A 81 7.39 8.36 0.44
N ILE A 82 6.21 8.66 0.98
CA ILE A 82 5.00 7.85 0.79
C ILE A 82 4.53 7.87 -0.66
N LEU A 83 4.51 9.03 -1.31
CA LEU A 83 4.03 9.16 -2.70
C LEU A 83 4.73 8.19 -3.68
N PRO A 84 6.08 8.21 -3.83
CA PRO A 84 6.76 7.30 -4.73
C PRO A 84 6.61 5.84 -4.32
N THR A 85 6.70 5.53 -3.01
CA THR A 85 6.53 4.15 -2.53
C THR A 85 5.13 3.62 -2.80
N TYR A 86 4.10 4.44 -2.62
CA TYR A 86 2.71 4.08 -2.90
C TYR A 86 2.45 3.88 -4.39
N ILE A 87 2.97 4.77 -5.25
CA ILE A 87 2.83 4.63 -6.72
C ILE A 87 3.50 3.33 -7.19
N ILE A 88 4.73 3.06 -6.74
CA ILE A 88 5.46 1.85 -7.10
C ILE A 88 4.70 0.61 -6.59
N GLY A 89 4.29 0.61 -5.33
CA GLY A 89 3.53 -0.50 -4.73
C GLY A 89 2.23 -0.77 -5.47
N HIS A 90 1.49 0.28 -5.83
CA HIS A 90 0.23 0.16 -6.55
C HIS A 90 0.44 -0.44 -7.94
N ASN A 91 1.43 0.05 -8.69
CA ASN A 91 1.76 -0.44 -10.02
C ASN A 91 2.24 -1.91 -9.98
N LEU A 92 3.09 -2.26 -9.01
CA LEU A 92 3.56 -3.64 -8.82
C LEU A 92 2.38 -4.57 -8.53
N TYR A 93 1.48 -4.18 -7.63
CA TYR A 93 0.31 -5.01 -7.27
C TYR A 93 -0.64 -5.20 -8.46
N LYS A 94 -0.89 -4.12 -9.23
CA LYS A 94 -1.69 -4.17 -10.47
C LYS A 94 -1.06 -5.11 -11.50
N LYS A 95 0.25 -5.02 -11.72
CA LYS A 95 0.99 -5.88 -12.66
C LYS A 95 1.02 -7.35 -12.21
N TYR A 96 1.30 -7.61 -10.94
CA TYR A 96 1.33 -8.98 -10.39
C TYR A 96 -0.01 -9.69 -10.57
N ARG A 97 -1.11 -8.99 -10.28
CA ARG A 97 -2.45 -9.54 -10.49
C ARG A 97 -2.83 -9.67 -11.96
N PHE A 98 -2.43 -8.73 -12.82
CA PHE A 98 -2.66 -8.85 -14.26
C PHE A 98 -1.99 -10.10 -14.84
N MET A 99 -0.76 -10.40 -14.40
CA MET A 99 -0.04 -11.63 -14.80
C MET A 99 -0.66 -12.90 -14.21
N ASN A 100 -1.18 -12.84 -12.97
CA ASN A 100 -1.79 -13.99 -12.31
C ASN A 100 -3.25 -14.24 -12.70
N ARG A 101 -3.93 -13.26 -13.35
CA ARG A 101 -5.23 -13.50 -13.99
C ARG A 101 -5.03 -14.44 -15.18
N LYS A 102 -5.18 -15.74 -14.94
CA LYS A 102 -5.24 -16.76 -16.00
C LYS A 102 -6.52 -16.58 -16.80
N TYR A 103 -6.40 -15.96 -17.98
CA TYR A 103 -7.44 -15.97 -18.99
C TYR A 103 -7.36 -17.29 -19.76
N SER A 104 -8.47 -18.02 -19.85
CA SER A 104 -8.63 -19.14 -20.77
C SER A 104 -9.59 -18.69 -21.87
N VAL A 105 -9.14 -18.77 -23.11
CA VAL A 105 -10.02 -18.62 -24.27
C VAL A 105 -10.71 -19.98 -24.45
N LEU A 106 -12.04 -20.03 -24.35
CA LEU A 106 -12.78 -21.23 -24.76
C LEU A 106 -12.75 -21.33 -26.29
N GLU A 107 -12.79 -22.55 -26.81
CA GLU A 107 -12.86 -22.87 -28.25
C GLU A 107 -14.00 -22.13 -28.99
N ASN A 108 -15.01 -21.65 -28.25
CA ASN A 108 -16.19 -20.97 -28.79
C ASN A 108 -16.03 -19.43 -28.87
N GLY A 109 -14.80 -18.90 -28.74
CA GLY A 109 -14.52 -17.45 -28.79
C GLY A 109 -14.96 -16.66 -27.54
N LYS A 110 -15.40 -17.35 -26.49
CA LYS A 110 -15.78 -16.74 -25.20
C LYS A 110 -14.58 -16.74 -24.24
N VAL A 111 -14.33 -15.61 -23.57
CA VAL A 111 -13.23 -15.50 -22.59
C VAL A 111 -13.73 -15.98 -21.23
N LEU A 112 -13.18 -17.09 -20.72
CA LEU A 112 -13.42 -17.55 -19.36
C LEU A 112 -12.50 -16.80 -18.40
N LEU A 113 -13.09 -15.95 -17.56
CA LEU A 113 -12.41 -15.37 -16.41
C LEU A 113 -12.34 -16.46 -15.34
N ILE A 114 -11.22 -17.21 -15.29
CA ILE A 114 -11.04 -18.23 -14.27
C ILE A 114 -10.88 -17.54 -12.91
N ASN A 115 -11.88 -17.68 -12.05
CA ASN A 115 -11.84 -17.20 -10.67
C ASN A 115 -10.91 -18.10 -9.86
N GLU A 116 -9.79 -17.55 -9.36
CA GLU A 116 -8.77 -18.27 -8.59
C GLU A 116 -9.36 -19.05 -7.39
N LYS A 117 -10.52 -18.63 -6.84
CA LYS A 117 -11.24 -19.38 -5.79
C LYS A 117 -11.62 -20.80 -6.21
N TYR A 118 -11.82 -21.06 -7.51
CA TYR A 118 -12.25 -22.36 -8.02
C TYR A 118 -11.08 -23.28 -8.42
N LEU A 119 -9.86 -22.75 -8.57
CA LEU A 119 -8.66 -23.55 -8.90
C LEU A 119 -8.02 -24.22 -7.67
N ARG A 120 -8.23 -23.69 -6.45
CA ARG A 120 -7.67 -24.24 -5.21
C ARG A 120 -8.44 -25.45 -4.63
N ARG A 121 -9.45 -25.96 -5.33
CA ARG A 121 -10.35 -27.01 -4.83
C ARG A 121 -9.94 -28.43 -5.21
N ARG A 122 -8.65 -28.68 -5.45
CA ARG A 122 -8.15 -30.00 -5.83
C ARG A 122 -7.04 -30.44 -4.89
#